data_AF-A0A410S2L9-F1
#
_entry.id   AF-A0A410S2L9-F1
#
_cell.length_a   1.000
_cell.length_b   1.000
_cell.length_c   1.000
_cell.angle_alpha   90.00
_cell.angle_beta   90.00
_cell.angle_gamma   90.00
#
_symmetry.space_group_name_H-M   'P 1'
#
loop_
_entity.id
_entity.type
_entity.pdbx_description
1 polymer ?
#
loop_
_entity_poly.entity_id
_entity_poly.type
_entity_poly.pdbx_seq_one_letter_code
_entity_poly.pdbx_strand_id
1 'polypeptide(L)'
;MGYPMLRQAEVFLSVPALERWRTEHSLAFPQECCVCLRAAQRFLPVHAASGWLGFLRRKQLLAGVPHCEEHGRQDEARLLVQVNPWSEWVCQIALIGMNEAFLLKIRELNQTGDMAPPWKAFPGYEPMSSGWRQGNGEYWFAHVWTSFWQRLSPAERQQYNQRWATPTDWHSRLMDRP
;
A
#
# COMPACT_ATOMS: atom_id res chain seq x y z
N MET A 1 1.14 -33.63 -6.21
CA MET A 1 1.14 -32.27 -6.78
C MET A 1 1.19 -31.30 -5.63
N GLY A 2 2.29 -30.57 -5.45
CA GLY A 2 2.36 -29.54 -4.42
C GLY A 2 1.47 -28.36 -4.82
N TYR A 3 0.72 -27.80 -3.88
CA TYR A 3 0.02 -26.55 -4.11
C TYR A 3 1.04 -25.48 -4.53
N PRO A 4 0.74 -24.62 -5.52
CA PRO A 4 1.61 -23.50 -5.86
C PRO A 4 1.84 -22.69 -4.58
N MET A 5 3.11 -22.50 -4.24
CA MET A 5 3.51 -21.88 -2.99
C MET A 5 3.17 -20.39 -3.06
N LEU A 6 2.03 -20.00 -2.49
CA LEU A 6 1.61 -18.61 -2.44
C LEU A 6 2.57 -17.79 -1.55
N ARG A 7 2.72 -16.52 -1.89
CA ARG A 7 3.54 -15.52 -1.20
C ARG A 7 2.68 -14.32 -0.89
N GLN A 8 2.97 -13.63 0.21
CA GLN A 8 2.23 -12.45 0.64
C GLN A 8 3.17 -11.28 0.87
N ALA A 9 2.73 -10.08 0.49
CA ALA A 9 3.34 -8.83 0.91
C ALA A 9 2.26 -7.85 1.41
N GLU A 10 2.58 -7.11 2.45
CA GLU A 10 1.76 -6.01 2.93
C GLU A 10 2.29 -4.68 2.39
N VAL A 11 1.38 -3.86 1.89
CA VAL A 11 1.68 -2.55 1.33
C VAL A 11 0.83 -1.51 2.05
N PHE A 12 1.48 -0.56 2.73
CA PHE A 12 0.80 0.64 3.23
C PHE A 12 1.02 1.76 2.22
N LEU A 13 -0.05 2.23 1.59
CA LEU A 13 0.05 3.17 0.48
C LEU A 13 0.62 4.52 0.94
N SER A 14 1.62 5.03 0.20
CA SER A 14 2.01 6.43 0.28
C SER A 14 0.87 7.33 -0.21
N VAL A 15 0.94 8.64 0.07
CA VAL A 15 -0.07 9.62 -0.35
C VAL A 15 -0.32 9.57 -1.87
N PRO A 16 0.71 9.59 -2.74
CA PRO A 16 0.48 9.46 -4.19
C PRO A 16 -0.12 8.11 -4.58
N ALA A 17 0.26 7.02 -3.91
CA ALA A 17 -0.27 5.69 -4.20
C ALA A 17 -1.74 5.55 -3.75
N LEU A 18 -2.11 6.17 -2.62
CA LEU A 18 -3.48 6.23 -2.12
C LEU A 18 -4.38 7.04 -3.06
N GLU A 19 -3.88 8.15 -3.59
CA GLU A 19 -4.60 8.94 -4.60
C GLU A 19 -4.86 8.13 -5.86
N ARG A 20 -3.82 7.52 -6.44
CA ARG A 20 -3.95 6.61 -7.59
C ARG A 20 -4.93 5.47 -7.32
N TRP A 21 -4.88 4.89 -6.12
CA TRP A 21 -5.81 3.84 -5.74
C TRP A 21 -7.27 4.32 -5.74
N ARG A 22 -7.53 5.53 -5.22
CA ARG A 22 -8.89 6.12 -5.16
C ARG A 22 -9.44 6.49 -6.52
N THR A 23 -8.59 6.96 -7.44
CA THR A 23 -9.02 7.46 -8.76
C THR A 23 -9.05 6.35 -9.81
N GLU A 24 -8.03 5.49 -9.82
CA GLU A 24 -7.80 4.53 -10.89
C GLU A 24 -8.02 3.08 -10.46
N HIS A 25 -8.19 2.82 -9.15
CA HIS A 25 -8.17 1.46 -8.59
C HIS A 25 -6.91 0.69 -9.04
N SER A 26 -5.76 1.36 -9.00
CA SER A 26 -4.49 0.84 -9.53
C SER A 26 -3.34 1.06 -8.54
N LEU A 27 -2.29 0.26 -8.71
CA LEU A 27 -1.00 0.40 -8.02
C LEU A 27 0.09 0.64 -9.06
N ALA A 28 1.24 1.14 -8.62
CA ALA A 28 2.45 1.10 -9.43
C ALA A 28 2.95 -0.34 -9.49
N PHE A 29 3.19 -0.83 -10.69
CA PHE A 29 3.70 -2.18 -10.93
C PHE A 29 5.06 -2.13 -11.60
N PRO A 30 5.93 -3.11 -11.32
CA PRO A 30 7.08 -3.33 -12.19
C PRO A 30 6.64 -3.76 -13.59
N GLN A 31 7.47 -3.54 -14.62
CA GLN A 31 7.16 -3.85 -16.03
C GLN A 31 7.35 -5.34 -16.38
N GLU A 32 7.03 -6.21 -15.43
CA GLU A 32 7.36 -7.63 -15.43
C GLU A 32 6.11 -8.43 -15.03
N CYS A 33 5.95 -9.62 -15.58
CA CYS A 33 4.81 -10.50 -15.33
C CYS A 33 4.73 -10.90 -13.85
N CYS A 34 3.54 -10.76 -13.24
CA CYS A 34 3.32 -11.08 -11.82
C CYS A 34 3.58 -12.55 -11.44
N VAL A 35 3.64 -13.45 -12.42
CA VAL A 35 3.87 -14.89 -12.21
C VAL A 35 5.33 -15.28 -12.44
N CYS A 36 5.94 -14.83 -13.55
CA CYS A 36 7.21 -15.35 -14.04
C CYS A 36 8.31 -14.32 -14.27
N LEU A 37 8.06 -13.04 -13.97
CA LEU A 37 9.01 -11.93 -14.11
C LEU A 37 9.52 -11.63 -15.53
N ARG A 38 9.10 -12.37 -16.55
CA ARG A 38 9.33 -11.97 -17.96
C ARG A 38 8.67 -10.62 -18.24
N ALA A 39 9.19 -9.88 -19.22
CA ALA A 39 8.63 -8.60 -19.65
C ALA A 39 7.10 -8.68 -19.83
N ALA A 40 6.40 -7.68 -19.29
CA ALA A 40 4.96 -7.59 -19.43
C ALA A 40 4.59 -7.24 -20.87
N GLN A 41 3.56 -7.90 -21.41
CA GLN A 41 2.93 -7.58 -22.69
C GLN A 41 1.44 -7.23 -22.55
N ARG A 42 0.85 -7.53 -21.38
CA ARG A 42 -0.57 -7.31 -21.10
C ARG A 42 -0.73 -6.77 -19.67
N PHE A 43 -1.82 -6.02 -19.46
CA PHE A 43 -2.18 -5.48 -18.16
C PHE A 43 -3.63 -5.88 -17.87
N LEU A 44 -3.81 -6.67 -16.83
CA LEU A 44 -5.09 -7.36 -16.55
C LEU A 44 -5.70 -6.88 -15.23
N PRO A 45 -7.03 -6.87 -15.11
CA PRO A 45 -7.71 -6.58 -13.86
C PRO A 45 -7.67 -7.78 -12.89
N VAL A 46 -7.79 -7.47 -11.60
CA VAL A 46 -8.18 -8.40 -10.54
C VAL A 46 -9.62 -8.11 -10.18
N HIS A 47 -10.42 -9.17 -10.07
CA HIS A 47 -11.82 -9.09 -9.68
C HIS A 47 -12.04 -9.67 -8.28
N ALA A 48 -13.05 -9.15 -7.58
CA ALA A 48 -13.53 -9.75 -6.35
C ALA A 48 -14.10 -11.15 -6.64
N ALA A 49 -13.86 -12.08 -5.71
CA ALA A 49 -14.49 -13.39 -5.75
C ALA A 49 -16.02 -13.23 -5.84
N SER A 50 -16.65 -14.07 -6.67
CA SER A 50 -18.11 -14.12 -6.77
C SER A 50 -18.67 -14.63 -5.44
N GLY A 51 -19.63 -13.93 -4.85
CA GLY A 51 -20.38 -14.47 -3.71
C GLY A 51 -21.14 -15.74 -4.12
N TRP A 52 -21.61 -16.51 -3.13
CA TRP A 52 -22.32 -17.80 -3.31
C TRP A 52 -23.56 -17.75 -4.23
N LEU A 53 -24.11 -16.57 -4.49
CA LEU A 53 -25.06 -16.31 -5.58
C LEU A 53 -24.28 -15.94 -6.85
N GLY A 54 -23.85 -16.95 -7.60
CA GLY A 54 -23.03 -16.88 -8.82
C GLY A 54 -23.62 -16.13 -10.03
N PHE A 55 -24.61 -15.26 -9.81
CA PHE A 55 -25.26 -14.43 -10.83
C PHE A 55 -24.90 -12.94 -10.75
N LEU A 56 -24.08 -12.52 -9.77
CA LEU A 56 -23.62 -11.13 -9.64
C LEU A 56 -22.31 -10.89 -10.41
N ARG A 57 -22.28 -9.80 -11.19
CA ARG A 57 -21.10 -9.32 -11.94
C ARG A 57 -19.92 -9.13 -10.97
N ARG A 58 -18.76 -9.72 -11.28
CA ARG A 58 -17.57 -9.58 -10.43
C ARG A 58 -17.13 -8.11 -10.41
N LYS A 59 -17.13 -7.48 -9.24
CA LYS A 59 -16.64 -6.11 -9.05
C LYS A 59 -15.12 -6.11 -9.26
N GLN A 60 -14.61 -5.27 -10.16
CA GLN A 60 -13.17 -5.06 -10.32
C GLN A 60 -12.61 -4.44 -9.04
N LEU A 61 -11.50 -4.99 -8.54
CA LEU A 61 -10.80 -4.51 -7.35
C LEU A 61 -9.53 -3.73 -7.69
N LEU A 62 -8.72 -4.26 -8.61
CA LEU A 62 -7.43 -3.69 -8.97
C LEU A 62 -7.26 -3.75 -10.49
N ALA A 63 -6.79 -2.68 -11.10
CA ALA A 63 -6.50 -2.58 -12.53
C ALA A 63 -5.00 -2.75 -12.78
N GLY A 64 -4.63 -3.02 -14.04
CA GLY A 64 -3.27 -2.78 -14.50
C GLY A 64 -2.22 -3.81 -14.08
N VAL A 65 -2.60 -5.02 -13.66
CA VAL A 65 -1.62 -6.02 -13.20
C VAL A 65 -0.85 -6.59 -14.39
N PRO A 66 0.49 -6.47 -14.43
CA PRO A 66 1.31 -6.86 -15.59
C PRO A 66 1.42 -8.38 -15.75
N HIS A 67 1.30 -8.85 -16.99
CA HIS A 67 1.40 -10.24 -17.39
C HIS A 67 2.21 -10.39 -18.68
N CYS A 68 2.90 -11.52 -18.81
CA CYS A 68 3.38 -11.98 -20.11
C CYS A 68 2.24 -12.64 -20.89
N GLU A 69 2.40 -12.82 -22.19
CA GLU A 69 1.36 -13.36 -23.08
C GLU A 69 0.80 -14.70 -22.57
N GLU A 70 1.68 -15.64 -22.19
CA GLU A 70 1.30 -16.96 -21.69
C GLU A 70 0.44 -16.91 -20.42
N HIS A 71 0.87 -16.14 -19.43
CA HIS A 71 0.14 -16.03 -18.16
C HIS A 71 -1.06 -15.10 -18.23
N GLY A 72 -1.17 -14.29 -19.29
CA GLY A 72 -2.32 -13.43 -19.53
C GLY A 72 -3.43 -14.04 -20.38
N ARG A 73 -3.30 -15.31 -20.83
CA ARG A 73 -4.28 -15.96 -21.73
C ARG A 73 -5.69 -16.10 -21.16
N GLN A 74 -5.82 -16.11 -19.83
CA GLN A 74 -7.10 -16.28 -19.14
C GLN A 74 -7.81 -14.94 -18.89
N ASP A 75 -7.22 -13.81 -19.32
CA ASP A 75 -7.74 -12.45 -19.13
C ASP A 75 -8.06 -12.07 -17.67
N GLU A 76 -7.52 -12.81 -16.70
CA GLU A 76 -7.64 -12.58 -15.27
C GLU A 76 -6.26 -12.67 -14.61
N ALA A 77 -5.98 -11.69 -13.76
CA ALA A 77 -4.71 -11.62 -13.06
C ALA A 77 -4.58 -12.70 -11.97
N ARG A 78 -3.39 -13.32 -11.85
CA ARG A 78 -3.09 -14.30 -10.78
C ARG A 78 -2.58 -13.63 -9.51
N LEU A 79 -3.38 -12.71 -9.00
CA LEU A 79 -3.10 -11.92 -7.80
C LEU A 79 -4.37 -11.78 -6.97
N LEU A 80 -4.31 -12.19 -5.71
CA LEU A 80 -5.37 -11.91 -4.75
C LEU A 80 -5.02 -10.62 -4.00
N VAL A 81 -6.04 -9.81 -3.75
CA VAL A 81 -5.90 -8.48 -3.16
C VAL A 81 -6.92 -8.35 -2.04
N GLN A 82 -6.45 -8.07 -0.83
CA GLN A 82 -7.30 -7.67 0.29
C GLN A 82 -7.01 -6.21 0.63
N VAL A 83 -8.07 -5.41 0.71
CA VAL A 83 -8.00 -3.96 0.93
C VAL A 83 -8.53 -3.67 2.32
N ASN A 84 -7.67 -3.13 3.18
CA ASN A 84 -7.94 -2.86 4.58
C ASN A 84 -7.72 -1.36 4.85
N PRO A 85 -8.73 -0.50 4.65
CA PRO A 85 -8.65 0.91 5.05
C PRO A 85 -8.68 1.01 6.58
N TRP A 86 -7.69 1.67 7.16
CA TRP A 86 -7.60 1.91 8.61
C TRP A 86 -8.06 3.31 8.98
N SER A 87 -7.94 4.25 8.05
CA SER A 87 -8.48 5.60 8.14
C SER A 87 -8.65 6.18 6.74
N GLU A 88 -9.02 7.46 6.66
CA GLU A 88 -9.00 8.19 5.39
C GLU A 88 -7.60 8.12 4.75
N TRP A 89 -6.54 8.29 5.53
CA TRP A 89 -5.17 8.46 5.01
C TRP A 89 -4.32 7.18 5.08
N VAL A 90 -4.80 6.13 5.73
CA VAL A 90 -4.07 4.87 5.88
C VAL A 90 -4.86 3.73 5.26
N CYS A 91 -4.33 3.19 4.17
CA CYS A 91 -4.85 2.00 3.52
C CYS A 91 -3.76 0.94 3.44
N GLN A 92 -4.03 -0.21 4.05
CA GLN A 92 -3.21 -1.41 3.92
C GLN A 92 -3.76 -2.28 2.80
N ILE A 93 -2.91 -2.72 1.90
CA ILE A 93 -3.24 -3.73 0.89
C ILE A 93 -2.39 -4.98 1.15
N ALA A 94 -3.04 -6.10 1.40
CA ALA A 94 -2.37 -7.40 1.38
C ALA A 94 -2.45 -7.99 -0.03
N LEU A 95 -1.29 -8.23 -0.62
CA LEU A 95 -1.13 -8.81 -1.94
C LEU A 95 -0.67 -10.25 -1.79
N ILE A 96 -1.39 -11.19 -2.38
CA ILE A 96 -1.06 -12.62 -2.35
C ILE A 96 -0.92 -13.13 -3.78
N GLY A 97 0.25 -13.64 -4.12
CA GLY A 97 0.59 -14.03 -5.48
C GLY A 97 1.61 -15.15 -5.56
N MET A 98 2.05 -15.47 -6.77
CA MET A 98 2.98 -16.57 -7.01
C MET A 98 4.46 -16.17 -6.93
N ASN A 99 4.77 -14.88 -7.03
CA ASN A 99 6.14 -14.40 -7.13
C ASN A 99 6.47 -13.35 -6.07
N GLU A 100 7.31 -13.71 -5.09
CA GLU A 100 7.69 -12.83 -3.99
C GLU A 100 8.44 -11.57 -4.44
N ALA A 101 9.39 -11.71 -5.38
CA ALA A 101 10.16 -10.57 -5.87
C ALA A 101 9.26 -9.52 -6.54
N PHE A 102 8.24 -9.98 -7.29
CA PHE A 102 7.22 -9.10 -7.84
C PHE A 102 6.42 -8.37 -6.76
N LEU A 103 5.97 -9.08 -5.72
CA LEU A 103 5.21 -8.50 -4.61
C LEU A 103 6.02 -7.46 -3.82
N LEU A 104 7.31 -7.74 -3.59
CA LEU A 104 8.23 -6.81 -2.92
C LEU A 104 8.49 -5.55 -3.76
N LYS A 105 8.62 -5.68 -5.09
CA LYS A 105 8.73 -4.52 -5.99
C LYS A 105 7.46 -3.66 -5.97
N ILE A 106 6.26 -4.26 -5.94
CA ILE A 106 5.02 -3.49 -5.79
C ILE A 106 5.04 -2.73 -4.46
N ARG A 107 5.44 -3.39 -3.36
CA ARG A 107 5.55 -2.74 -2.06
C ARG A 107 6.45 -1.51 -2.16
N GLU A 108 7.67 -1.66 -2.64
CA GLU A 108 8.62 -0.55 -2.79
C GLU A 108 8.03 0.61 -3.61
N LEU A 109 7.48 0.32 -4.79
CA LEU A 109 6.94 1.33 -5.70
C LEU A 109 5.75 2.11 -5.11
N ASN A 110 4.95 1.49 -4.26
CA ASN A 110 3.74 2.10 -3.67
C ASN A 110 3.94 2.59 -2.23
N GLN A 111 5.11 2.36 -1.65
CA GLN A 111 5.56 2.97 -0.39
C GLN A 111 6.58 4.08 -0.61
N THR A 112 6.89 4.40 -1.87
CA THR A 112 7.71 5.54 -2.27
C THR A 112 6.89 6.83 -2.25
N GLY A 113 7.52 7.91 -1.79
CA GLY A 113 6.91 9.23 -1.63
C GLY A 113 6.43 9.52 -0.21
N ASP A 114 5.66 10.60 -0.08
CA ASP A 114 5.13 11.07 1.21
C ASP A 114 4.21 10.04 1.87
N MET A 115 4.39 9.82 3.17
CA MET A 115 3.35 9.23 4.01
C MET A 115 2.53 10.35 4.66
N ALA A 116 1.24 10.14 4.84
CA ALA A 116 0.42 11.08 5.62
C ALA A 116 0.99 11.20 7.03
N PRO A 117 0.95 12.37 7.67
CA PRO A 117 1.48 12.54 9.01
C PRO A 117 0.55 11.90 10.05
N PRO A 118 1.07 11.56 11.25
CA PRO A 118 0.32 10.84 12.27
C PRO A 118 -1.00 11.53 12.67
N TRP A 119 -0.99 12.86 12.82
CA TRP A 119 -2.17 13.66 13.19
C TRP A 119 -3.25 13.73 12.09
N LYS A 120 -2.92 13.39 10.84
CA LYS A 120 -3.90 13.22 9.75
C LYS A 120 -4.30 11.76 9.59
N ALA A 121 -3.34 10.85 9.74
CA ALA A 121 -3.54 9.41 9.66
C ALA A 121 -4.55 8.90 10.69
N PHE A 122 -4.46 9.38 11.93
CA PHE A 122 -5.35 8.98 13.02
C PHE A 122 -5.73 10.23 13.83
N PRO A 123 -6.71 11.02 13.34
CA PRO A 123 -7.11 12.25 14.01
C PRO A 123 -7.78 11.94 15.35
N GLY A 124 -7.69 12.89 16.29
CA GLY A 124 -8.37 12.80 17.60
C GLY A 124 -7.56 12.07 18.68
N TYR A 125 -6.36 11.58 18.37
CA TYR A 125 -5.44 11.08 19.37
C TYR A 125 -4.36 12.13 19.66
N GLU A 126 -4.19 12.44 20.94
CA GLU A 126 -3.01 13.17 21.39
C GLU A 126 -1.76 12.30 21.21
N PRO A 127 -0.63 12.89 20.77
CA PRO A 127 0.63 12.17 20.68
C PRO A 127 0.95 11.49 22.01
N MET A 128 1.28 10.20 21.96
CA MET A 128 1.69 9.39 23.13
C MET A 128 0.60 9.10 24.16
N SER A 129 -0.66 9.47 23.92
CA SER A 129 -1.79 9.01 24.74
C SER A 129 -1.87 7.48 24.79
N SER A 130 -2.45 6.93 25.86
CA SER A 130 -2.64 5.48 25.94
C SER A 130 -3.49 4.95 24.78
N GLY A 131 -4.42 5.76 24.25
CA GLY A 131 -5.18 5.43 23.04
C GLY A 131 -4.34 5.42 21.76
N TRP A 132 -3.30 6.26 21.66
CA TRP A 132 -2.37 6.25 20.53
C TRP A 132 -1.49 4.99 20.50
N ARG A 133 -1.06 4.51 21.68
CA ARG A 133 -0.13 3.38 21.84
C ARG A 133 -0.82 2.02 21.85
N GLN A 134 -1.99 1.90 21.24
CA GLN A 134 -2.72 0.65 21.16
C GLN A 134 -3.38 0.52 19.78
N GLY A 135 -3.12 -0.61 19.11
CA GLY A 135 -3.76 -0.96 17.85
C GLY A 135 -3.11 -0.38 16.60
N ASN A 136 -3.93 -0.10 15.59
CA ASN A 136 -3.50 0.21 14.22
C ASN A 136 -2.62 1.47 14.12
N GLY A 137 -2.90 2.49 14.93
CA GLY A 137 -2.15 3.76 14.93
C GLY A 137 -0.69 3.56 15.32
N GLU A 138 -0.44 2.87 16.44
CA GLU A 138 0.91 2.54 16.90
C GLU A 138 1.65 1.65 15.91
N TYR A 139 1.01 0.58 15.42
CA TYR A 139 1.64 -0.34 14.47
C TYR A 139 2.09 0.39 13.21
N TRP A 140 1.20 1.17 12.60
CA TRP A 140 1.53 1.94 11.41
C TRP A 140 2.61 3.00 11.70
N PHE A 141 2.54 3.67 12.84
CA PHE A 141 3.54 4.68 13.20
C PHE A 141 4.93 4.07 13.38
N ALA A 142 5.04 2.95 14.09
CA ALA A 142 6.30 2.27 14.36
C ALA A 142 6.90 1.59 13.13
N HIS A 143 6.08 0.90 12.32
CA HIS A 143 6.56 0.04 11.24
C HIS A 143 6.53 0.69 9.84
N VAL A 144 5.82 1.80 9.67
CA VAL A 144 5.67 2.46 8.36
C VAL A 144 6.14 3.91 8.42
N TRP A 145 5.51 4.72 9.27
CA TRP A 145 5.75 6.16 9.28
C TRP A 145 7.14 6.51 9.80
N THR A 146 7.61 5.85 10.87
CA THR A 146 8.96 6.08 11.42
C THR A 146 10.05 5.80 10.39
N SER A 147 9.93 4.70 9.64
CA SER A 147 10.88 4.39 8.56
C SER A 147 10.83 5.42 7.43
N PHE A 148 9.66 5.96 7.10
CA PHE A 148 9.54 7.07 6.16
C PHE A 148 10.27 8.33 6.67
N TRP A 149 9.98 8.75 7.91
CA TRP A 149 10.56 9.93 8.53
C TRP A 149 12.09 9.88 8.61
N GLN A 150 12.63 8.72 8.95
CA GLN A 150 14.07 8.49 9.07
C GLN A 150 14.81 8.62 7.72
N ARG A 151 14.14 8.34 6.59
CA ARG A 151 14.74 8.50 5.26
C ARG A 151 14.83 9.96 4.80
N LEU A 152 14.03 10.85 5.38
CA LEU A 152 14.02 12.26 5.02
C LEU A 152 15.27 12.97 5.57
N SER A 153 15.93 13.75 4.72
CA SER A 153 16.94 14.72 5.11
C SER A 153 16.35 15.85 5.97
N PRO A 154 17.17 16.63 6.69
CA PRO A 154 16.68 17.76 7.48
C PRO A 154 15.85 18.77 6.67
N ALA A 155 16.24 19.05 5.43
CA ALA A 155 15.50 19.95 4.54
C ALA A 155 14.14 19.37 4.13
N GLU A 156 14.08 18.08 3.81
CA GLU A 156 12.82 17.39 3.49
C GLU A 156 11.89 17.32 4.69
N ARG A 157 12.41 17.09 5.91
CA ARG A 157 11.62 17.13 7.16
C ARG A 157 11.02 18.52 7.39
N GLN A 158 11.78 19.58 7.14
CA GLN A 158 11.27 20.95 7.23
C GLN A 158 10.15 21.22 6.21
N GLN A 159 10.36 20.85 4.96
CA GLN A 159 9.35 20.99 3.91
C GLN A 159 8.09 20.18 4.21
N TYR A 160 8.26 18.95 4.70
CA TYR A 160 7.17 18.08 5.13
C TYR A 160 6.36 18.75 6.25
N ASN A 161 7.05 19.24 7.29
CA ASN A 161 6.38 19.88 8.42
C ASN A 161 5.59 21.13 8.02
N GLN A 162 6.11 21.92 7.07
CA GLN A 162 5.44 23.09 6.50
C GLN A 162 4.22 22.67 5.67
N ARG A 163 4.38 21.72 4.75
CA ARG A 163 3.31 21.20 3.87
C ARG A 163 2.12 20.67 4.66
N TRP A 164 2.40 19.98 5.75
CA TRP A 164 1.38 19.31 6.56
C TRP A 164 0.90 20.12 7.76
N ALA A 165 1.35 21.38 7.90
CA ALA A 165 1.03 22.29 8.99
C ALA A 165 1.13 21.60 10.36
N THR A 166 2.34 21.17 10.71
CA THR A 166 2.59 20.34 11.90
C THR A 166 2.12 21.04 13.18
N PRO A 167 1.20 20.43 13.95
CA PRO A 167 0.80 20.93 15.26
C PRO A 167 1.99 21.02 16.23
N THR A 168 1.97 21.99 17.15
CA THR A 168 3.09 22.26 18.07
C THR A 168 3.47 21.07 18.96
N ASP A 169 2.46 20.32 19.43
CA ASP A 169 2.59 19.10 20.22
C ASP A 169 3.30 17.98 19.44
N TRP A 170 3.04 17.86 18.13
CA TRP A 170 3.75 16.95 17.25
C TRP A 170 5.14 17.47 16.86
N HIS A 171 5.31 18.77 16.63
CA HIS A 171 6.57 19.36 16.17
C HIS A 171 7.71 19.13 17.15
N SER A 172 7.50 19.43 18.43
CA SER A 172 8.48 19.19 19.50
C SER A 172 8.94 17.73 19.51
N ARG A 173 7.99 16.78 19.39
CA ARG A 173 8.27 15.35 19.46
C ARG A 173 8.96 14.76 18.24
N LEU A 174 8.71 15.30 17.04
CA LEU A 174 9.35 14.83 15.82
C LEU A 174 10.78 15.32 15.66
N MET A 175 11.10 16.48 16.25
CA MET A 175 12.44 17.08 16.22
C MET A 175 13.35 16.54 17.35
N ASP A 176 12.78 16.05 18.45
CA ASP A 176 13.52 15.47 19.59
C ASP A 176 13.92 14.00 19.40
N ARG A 177 13.50 13.35 18.30
CA ARG A 177 13.93 11.99 17.97
C ARG A 177 15.21 12.06 17.11
N PRO A 178 16.36 11.51 17.59
CA PRO A 178 17.59 11.46 16.81
C PRO A 178 17.40 10.72 15.48
#